data_AF-A0A6P0S8H1-F1
#
_entry.id   AF-A0A6P0S8H1-F1
#
_cell.length_a   1.000
_cell.length_b   1.000
_cell.length_c   1.000
_cell.angle_alpha   90.00
_cell.angle_beta   90.00
_cell.angle_gamma   90.00
#
_symmetry.space_group_name_H-M   'P 1'
#
loop_
_entity.id
_entity.type
_entity.pdbx_description
1 polymer ?
#
loop_
_entity_poly.entity_id
_entity_poly.type
_entity_poly.pdbx_seq_one_letter_code
_entity_poly.pdbx_strand_id
1 'polypeptide(L)'
;MSYCINPVCSQPKNPPQADICQTCGEQLLLHERYRVLKPLSRGKFGATFLAQDHSLPNHPLCVIKQLRPATTESRILEMAEVLFEREA
;
A
#
# COMPACT_ATOMS: atom_id res chain seq x y z
N MET A 1 -13.49 -4.67 -3.96
CA MET A 1 -12.30 -5.45 -4.38
C MET A 1 -11.20 -5.18 -3.37
N SER A 2 -10.36 -6.16 -3.06
CA SER A 2 -9.20 -5.96 -2.18
C SER A 2 -7.92 -6.11 -3.00
N TYR A 3 -6.88 -5.32 -2.71
CA TYR A 3 -5.64 -5.27 -3.47
C TYR A 3 -4.44 -5.55 -2.57
N CYS A 4 -3.64 -6.55 -2.93
CA CYS A 4 -2.42 -6.90 -2.23
C CYS A 4 -1.32 -5.88 -2.55
N ILE A 5 -0.74 -5.28 -1.50
CA ILE A 5 0.35 -4.32 -1.66
C ILE A 5 1.73 -4.98 -1.78
N ASN A 6 1.85 -6.30 -1.59
CA ASN A 6 3.13 -6.98 -1.71
C ASN A 6 3.68 -6.78 -3.16
N PRO A 7 4.86 -6.13 -3.33
CA PRO A 7 5.40 -5.80 -4.64
C PRO A 7 5.76 -7.02 -5.50
N VAL A 8 5.95 -8.20 -4.89
CA VAL A 8 6.29 -9.44 -5.61
C VAL A 8 5.08 -10.35 -5.85
N CYS A 9 3.86 -9.91 -5.49
CA CYS A 9 2.65 -10.68 -5.75
C CYS A 9 2.32 -10.70 -7.25
N SER A 10 2.24 -11.89 -7.84
CA SER A 10 1.96 -12.07 -9.27
C SER A 10 0.50 -11.77 -9.64
N GLN A 11 -0.44 -11.94 -8.70
CA GLN A 11 -1.86 -11.65 -8.88
C GLN A 11 -2.41 -10.89 -7.66
N PRO A 12 -2.29 -9.55 -7.64
CA PRO A 12 -2.61 -8.76 -6.46
C PRO A 12 -4.09 -8.48 -6.25
N LYS A 13 -4.98 -8.83 -7.20
CA LYS A 13 -6.42 -8.58 -7.09
C LYS A 13 -7.09 -9.72 -6.33
N ASN A 14 -7.87 -9.37 -5.30
CA ASN A 14 -8.55 -10.32 -4.42
C ASN A 14 -10.04 -9.94 -4.27
N PRO A 15 -10.89 -10.90 -3.85
CA PRO A 15 -12.28 -10.63 -3.51
C PRO A 15 -12.42 -9.50 -2.48
N PRO A 16 -13.54 -8.74 -2.46
CA PRO A 16 -13.71 -7.56 -1.61
C PRO A 16 -13.56 -7.78 -0.10
N GLN A 17 -13.79 -9.01 0.37
CA GLN A 17 -13.80 -9.38 1.79
C GLN A 17 -12.70 -10.37 2.17
N ALA A 18 -11.75 -10.63 1.27
CA ALA A 18 -10.60 -11.46 1.62
C ALA A 18 -9.70 -10.72 2.63
N ASP A 19 -9.34 -11.40 3.72
CA ASP A 19 -8.41 -10.88 4.73
C ASP A 19 -6.95 -11.26 4.42
N ILE A 20 -6.75 -12.31 3.63
CA ILE A 20 -5.45 -12.80 3.18
C ILE A 20 -5.43 -12.87 1.65
N CYS A 21 -4.30 -12.51 1.05
CA CYS A 21 -4.11 -12.60 -0.39
C CYS A 21 -4.09 -14.06 -0.84
N GLN A 22 -4.97 -14.41 -1.77
CA GLN A 22 -5.10 -15.78 -2.30
C GLN A 22 -3.86 -16.26 -3.07
N THR A 23 -2.97 -15.35 -3.45
CA THR A 23 -1.79 -15.64 -4.29
C THR A 23 -0.50 -15.74 -3.48
N CYS A 24 -0.26 -14.81 -2.55
CA CYS A 24 1.00 -14.74 -1.81
C CYS A 24 0.87 -14.92 -0.28
N GLY A 25 -0.35 -15.05 0.26
CA GLY A 25 -0.55 -15.25 1.69
C GLY A 25 -0.39 -14.00 2.57
N GLU A 26 -0.12 -12.82 1.99
CA GLU A 26 0.00 -11.56 2.73
C GLU A 26 -1.34 -11.09 3.29
N GLN A 27 -1.34 -10.42 4.45
CA GLN A 27 -2.55 -9.76 4.96
C GLN A 27 -3.01 -8.63 4.02
N LEU A 28 -4.33 -8.54 3.80
CA LEU A 28 -4.95 -7.53 2.95
C LEU A 28 -5.46 -6.29 3.72
N LEU A 29 -5.47 -6.36 5.05
CA LEU A 29 -5.77 -5.27 5.96
C LEU A 29 -4.47 -4.71 6.54
N LEU A 30 -4.17 -3.45 6.24
CA LEU A 30 -2.99 -2.77 6.75
C LEU A 30 -3.29 -2.21 8.14
N HIS A 31 -2.48 -2.59 9.12
CA HIS A 31 -2.69 -2.25 10.54
C HIS A 31 -4.11 -2.57 11.02
N GLU A 32 -4.71 -3.65 10.50
CA GLU A 32 -6.10 -4.06 10.80
C GLU A 32 -7.15 -2.97 10.51
N ARG A 33 -6.78 -1.93 9.75
CA ARG A 33 -7.56 -0.70 9.58
C ARG A 33 -7.83 -0.37 8.13
N TYR A 34 -6.81 -0.43 7.27
CA TYR A 34 -6.96 0.05 5.91
C TYR A 34 -7.06 -1.09 4.91
N ARG A 35 -8.10 -1.06 4.08
CA ARG A 35 -8.26 -2.01 2.96
C ARG A 35 -7.93 -1.32 1.65
N VAL A 36 -6.89 -1.80 0.98
CA VAL A 36 -6.48 -1.25 -0.30
C VAL A 36 -7.41 -1.71 -1.41
N LEU A 37 -7.89 -0.77 -2.23
CA LEU A 37 -8.83 -1.03 -3.32
C LEU A 37 -8.12 -1.17 -4.66
N LYS A 38 -7.17 -0.28 -4.96
CA LYS A 38 -6.42 -0.23 -6.22
C LYS A 38 -5.16 0.63 -6.14
N PRO A 39 -4.14 0.38 -6.98
CA PRO A 39 -3.05 1.32 -7.19
C PRO A 39 -3.56 2.60 -7.87
N LEU A 40 -2.96 3.74 -7.52
CA LEU A 40 -3.20 5.04 -8.15
C LEU A 40 -1.99 5.48 -8.97
N SER A 41 -0.80 5.40 -8.40
CA SER A 41 0.45 5.77 -9.08
C SER A 41 1.65 5.02 -8.51
N ARG A 42 2.74 5.01 -9.26
CA ARG A 42 4.05 4.51 -8.82
C ARG A 42 5.09 5.56 -9.13
N GLY A 43 5.72 6.09 -8.10
CA GLY A 43 6.81 7.04 -8.20
C GLY A 43 8.17 6.36 -8.10
N LYS A 44 9.24 7.16 -8.17
CA LYS A 44 10.63 6.68 -8.04
C LYS A 44 10.91 6.04 -6.68
N PHE A 45 10.26 6.55 -5.63
CA PHE A 45 10.54 6.16 -4.24
C PHE A 45 9.42 5.34 -3.60
N GLY A 46 8.31 5.10 -4.30
CA GLY A 46 7.16 4.46 -3.67
C GLY A 46 5.98 4.20 -4.60
N ALA A 47 4.90 3.75 -3.99
CA ALA A 47 3.62 3.51 -4.65
C ALA A 47 2.48 4.14 -3.85
N THR A 48 1.49 4.64 -4.57
CA THR A 48 0.32 5.30 -4.01
C THR A 48 -0.92 4.48 -4.33
N PHE A 49 -1.78 4.29 -3.34
CA PHE A 49 -2.97 3.45 -3.43
C PHE A 49 -4.21 4.17 -2.94
N LEU A 50 -5.36 3.83 -3.51
CA LEU A 50 -6.67 4.15 -2.96
C LEU A 50 -7.05 3.06 -1.95
N ALA A 51 -7.48 3.44 -0.77
CA ALA A 51 -7.90 2.54 0.29
C ALA A 51 -9.20 3.02 0.95
N GLN A 52 -9.78 2.14 1.78
CA GLN A 52 -10.86 2.46 2.71
C GLN A 52 -10.34 2.35 4.14
N ASP A 53 -10.73 3.30 4.98
CA ASP A 53 -10.48 3.26 6.42
C ASP A 53 -11.63 2.54 7.14
N HIS A 54 -11.41 1.27 7.50
CA HIS A 54 -12.40 0.43 8.18
C HIS A 54 -12.58 0.77 9.67
N SER A 55 -11.72 1.62 10.25
CA SER A 55 -11.87 2.05 11.64
C SER A 55 -12.92 3.15 11.82
N LEU A 56 -13.34 3.79 10.72
CA LEU A 56 -14.30 4.90 10.73
C LEU A 56 -15.67 4.49 10.20
N PRO A 57 -16.77 5.07 10.71
CA PRO A 57 -18.10 4.86 10.15
C PRO A 57 -18.16 5.19 8.65
N ASN A 58 -18.91 4.41 7.89
CA ASN A 58 -19.07 4.53 6.43
C ASN A 58 -17.81 4.24 5.60
N HIS A 59 -16.72 3.78 6.21
CA HIS A 59 -15.48 3.38 5.55
C HIS A 59 -14.99 4.38 4.49
N PRO A 60 -14.66 5.62 4.90
CA PRO A 60 -14.29 6.67 3.97
C PRO A 60 -13.05 6.29 3.16
N LEU A 61 -12.97 6.84 1.94
CA LEU A 61 -11.82 6.65 1.07
C LEU A 61 -10.63 7.47 1.59
N CYS A 62 -9.45 6.85 1.55
CA CYS A 62 -8.18 7.49 1.88
C CYS A 62 -7.10 7.09 0.88
N VAL A 63 -5.96 7.78 0.93
CA VAL A 63 -4.79 7.49 0.10
C VAL A 63 -3.69 6.93 0.98
N ILE A 64 -3.11 5.80 0.57
CA ILE A 64 -1.93 5.22 1.20
C ILE A 64 -0.75 5.44 0.30
N LYS A 65 0.28 6.11 0.82
CA LYS A 65 1.59 6.22 0.19
C LYS A 65 2.52 5.24 0.88
N GLN A 66 3.05 4.28 0.13
CA GLN A 66 4.03 3.32 0.61
C GLN A 66 5.41 3.65 0.04
N LEU A 67 6.36 3.98 0.91
CA LEU A 67 7.76 4.08 0.54
C LEU A 67 8.26 2.67 0.16
N ARG A 68 8.93 2.58 -0.99
CA ARG A 68 9.49 1.32 -1.52
C ARG A 68 10.93 1.58 -1.93
N PRO A 69 11.88 1.49 -0.99
CA PRO A 69 13.27 1.70 -1.32
C PRO A 69 13.78 0.59 -2.25
N ALA A 70 14.53 0.98 -3.27
CA ALA A 70 15.16 0.06 -4.21
C ALA A 70 16.56 -0.41 -3.76
N THR A 71 17.07 0.13 -2.65
CA THR A 71 18.41 -0.11 -2.11
C THR A 71 18.37 -0.11 -0.59
N THR A 72 19.33 -0.77 0.04
CA THR A 72 19.55 -0.78 1.50
C THR A 72 20.57 0.27 1.95
N GLU A 73 21.11 1.08 1.03
CA GLU A 73 22.07 2.13 1.35
C GLU A 73 21.42 3.25 2.19
N SER A 74 21.85 3.40 3.45
CA SER A 74 21.28 4.35 4.42
C SER A 74 21.11 5.76 3.87
N ARG A 75 22.11 6.29 3.17
CA ARG A 75 22.07 7.65 2.63
C ARG A 75 20.98 7.83 1.55
N ILE A 76 20.73 6.79 0.75
CA ILE A 76 19.68 6.82 -0.27
C ILE A 76 18.31 6.63 0.39
N LEU A 77 18.22 5.81 1.44
CA LEU A 77 17.01 5.64 2.24
C LEU A 77 16.58 6.96 2.90
N GLU A 78 17.47 7.62 3.62
CA GLU A 78 17.22 8.91 4.27
C GLU A 78 16.75 9.97 3.25
N MET A 79 17.42 10.04 2.09
CA MET A 79 17.03 10.97 1.04
C MET A 79 15.68 10.61 0.40
N ALA A 80 15.40 9.32 0.23
CA ALA A 80 14.11 8.85 -0.28
C ALA A 80 12.97 9.18 0.70
N GLU A 81 13.19 9.03 2.00
CA GLU A 81 12.26 9.43 3.06
C GLU A 81 11.93 10.92 2.99
N VAL A 82 12.95 11.78 2.97
CA VAL A 82 12.78 13.24 2.87
C VAL A 82 12.03 13.64 1.61
N LEU A 83 12.36 13.04 0.46
CA LEU A 83 11.68 13.35 -0.80
C LEU A 83 10.24 12.84 -0.82
N PHE A 84 9.98 11.71 -0.17
CA PHE A 84 8.65 11.10 -0.09
C PHE A 84 7.70 11.89 0.82
N GLU A 85 8.21 12.46 1.92
CA GLU A 85 7.44 13.32 2.83
C GLU A 85 7.06 14.65 2.19
N ARG A 86 7.91 15.23 1.34
CA ARG A 86 7.65 16.53 0.71
C ARG A 86 6.45 16.57 -0.22
N GLU A 87 5.97 15.42 -0.68
CA GLU A 87 4.80 15.31 -1.58
C GLU A 87 3.50 14.99 -0.83
N ALA A 88 3.51 14.88 0.51
CA ALA A 88 2.37 14.53 1.36
C ALA A 88 1.30 15.62 1.47
#